data_AF-A0A7W1N9I2-F1
#
_entry.id   AF-A0A7W1N9I2-F1
#
_cell.length_a   1.000
_cell.length_b   1.000
_cell.length_c   1.000
_cell.angle_alpha   90.00
_cell.angle_beta   90.00
_cell.angle_gamma   90.00
#
_symmetry.space_group_name_H-M   'P 1'
#
loop_
_entity.id
_entity.type
_entity.pdbx_description
1 polymer ?
#
loop_
_entity_poly.entity_id
_entity_poly.type
_entity_poly.pdbx_seq_one_letter_code
_entity_poly.pdbx_strand_id
1 'polypeptide(L)'
;MAKMGYAWRFFRAGGLDQVRLENADDLANLRTLDQKLWVALSLPVKGTEIDNRTLKLFDLDGDGRIRVPEVIAAVEWAAKRLKDPAEVLKPPADLELDAIDESKPEGKAIALSARALLNALGRPGDNNIS
;
A
#
# COMPACT_ATOMS: atom_id res chain seq x y z
N MET A 1 -13.60 21.74 20.80
CA MET A 1 -13.97 20.30 20.77
C MET A 1 -12.71 19.51 20.48
N ALA A 2 -12.29 18.59 21.35
CA ALA A 2 -11.13 17.75 21.09
C ALA A 2 -11.42 16.88 19.85
N LYS A 3 -10.59 16.97 18.81
CA LYS A 3 -10.66 16.08 17.66
C LYS A 3 -10.38 14.68 18.20
N MET A 4 -11.39 13.85 18.34
CA MET A 4 -11.21 12.45 18.73
C MET A 4 -10.29 11.81 17.71
N GLY A 5 -9.11 11.40 18.14
CA GLY A 5 -8.13 10.71 17.29
C GLY A 5 -8.69 9.37 16.82
N TYR A 6 -8.13 8.85 15.73
CA TYR A 6 -8.48 7.51 15.25
C TYR A 6 -8.20 6.46 16.34
N ALA A 7 -9.19 5.61 16.63
CA ALA A 7 -9.12 4.63 17.70
C ALA A 7 -8.38 3.38 17.22
N TRP A 8 -7.05 3.37 17.40
CA TRP A 8 -6.20 2.24 17.02
C TRP A 8 -6.54 0.97 17.81
N ARG A 9 -6.56 -0.15 17.08
CA ARG A 9 -6.65 -1.49 17.67
C ARG A 9 -5.26 -2.08 17.80
N PHE A 10 -5.07 -2.90 18.83
CA PHE A 10 -3.77 -3.46 19.17
C PHE A 10 -3.82 -4.98 19.26
N PHE A 11 -2.67 -5.61 19.07
CA PHE A 11 -2.46 -7.01 19.36
C PHE A 11 -1.09 -7.20 20.02
N ARG A 12 -0.95 -8.28 20.79
CA ARG A 12 0.31 -8.57 21.47
C ARG A 12 1.11 -9.60 20.70
N ALA A 13 2.35 -9.25 20.36
CA ALA A 13 3.30 -10.15 19.71
C ALA A 13 4.74 -9.78 20.11
N GLY A 14 5.55 -10.80 20.39
CA GLY A 14 6.95 -10.59 20.81
C GLY A 14 7.11 -9.80 22.11
N GLY A 15 6.11 -9.83 23.01
CA GLY A 15 6.11 -9.07 24.26
C GLY A 15 5.75 -7.58 24.12
N LEU A 16 5.37 -7.13 22.93
CA LEU A 16 5.00 -5.73 22.65
C LEU A 16 3.54 -5.63 22.16
N ASP A 17 2.92 -4.48 22.44
CA ASP A 17 1.62 -4.12 21.85
C ASP A 17 1.87 -3.43 20.50
N GLN A 18 1.33 -4.03 19.44
CA GLN A 18 1.50 -3.59 18.06
C GLN A 18 0.16 -3.16 17.47
N VAL A 19 0.20 -2.16 16.60
CA VAL A 19 -0.99 -1.66 15.89
C VAL A 19 -1.48 -2.71 14.90
N ARG A 20 -2.79 -2.94 14.90
CA ARG A 20 -3.48 -3.84 13.98
C ARG A 20 -3.99 -3.05 12.77
N LEU A 21 -3.49 -3.38 11.58
CA LEU A 21 -3.92 -2.80 10.30
C LEU A 21 -4.73 -3.87 9.54
N GLU A 22 -6.05 -3.73 9.45
CA GLU A 22 -6.91 -4.76 8.82
C GLU A 22 -7.96 -4.20 7.88
N ASN A 23 -8.17 -2.88 7.84
CA ASN A 23 -9.21 -2.28 7.02
C ASN A 23 -8.77 -0.96 6.38
N ALA A 24 -9.64 -0.41 5.54
CA ALA A 24 -9.41 0.83 4.81
C ALA A 24 -9.22 2.03 5.75
N ASP A 25 -9.96 2.09 6.86
CA ASP A 25 -9.89 3.18 7.82
C ASP A 25 -8.52 3.20 8.53
N ASP A 26 -7.96 2.03 8.84
CA ASP A 26 -6.62 1.89 9.42
C ASP A 26 -5.56 2.49 8.46
N LEU A 27 -5.67 2.19 7.17
CA LEU A 27 -4.79 2.72 6.12
C LEU A 27 -4.98 4.23 5.90
N ALA A 28 -6.23 4.70 5.86
CA ALA A 28 -6.57 6.11 5.67
C ALA A 28 -6.06 6.99 6.82
N ASN A 29 -5.98 6.43 8.03
CA ASN A 29 -5.50 7.14 9.21
C ASN A 29 -4.02 6.90 9.53
N LEU A 30 -3.29 6.08 8.76
CA LEU A 30 -1.91 5.69 9.04
C LEU A 30 -0.96 6.88 9.24
N ARG A 31 -1.16 7.99 8.51
CA ARG A 31 -0.38 9.22 8.66
C ARG A 31 -0.50 9.86 10.05
N THR A 32 -1.57 9.56 10.79
CA THR A 32 -1.83 10.08 12.14
C THR A 32 -1.29 9.18 13.24
N LEU A 33 -0.76 8.00 12.89
CA LEU A 33 -0.21 7.07 13.86
C LEU A 33 1.04 7.65 14.54
N ASP A 34 1.07 7.64 15.88
CA ASP A 34 2.26 8.05 16.63
C ASP A 34 3.44 7.16 16.25
N GLN A 35 4.57 7.78 15.88
CA GLN A 35 5.76 7.08 15.45
C GLN A 35 6.31 6.12 16.51
N LYS A 36 6.04 6.33 17.81
CA LYS A 36 6.43 5.45 18.91
C LYS A 36 5.76 4.07 18.86
N LEU A 37 4.66 3.94 18.12
CA LEU A 37 3.92 2.70 17.97
C LEU A 37 4.41 1.85 16.79
N TRP A 38 5.39 2.36 16.02
CA TRP A 38 6.02 1.60 14.93
C TRP A 38 7.11 0.68 15.49
N VAL A 39 7.04 -0.60 15.14
CA VAL A 39 8.03 -1.60 15.55
C VAL A 39 9.41 -1.34 14.92
N ALA A 40 9.41 -0.87 13.66
CA ALA A 40 10.62 -0.51 12.93
C ALA A 40 10.40 0.85 12.25
N LEU A 41 11.42 1.72 12.36
CA LEU A 41 11.40 3.06 11.74
C LEU A 41 12.14 3.09 10.40
N SER A 42 12.86 2.02 10.08
CA SER A 42 13.64 1.91 8.85
C SER A 42 13.87 0.44 8.47
N LEU A 43 13.72 0.12 7.18
CA LEU A 43 13.98 -1.19 6.57
C LEU A 43 15.03 -1.03 5.45
N PRO A 44 16.12 -1.83 5.42
CA PRO A 44 17.07 -1.77 4.30
C PRO A 44 16.44 -2.32 3.01
N VAL A 45 16.78 -1.74 1.84
CA VAL A 45 16.31 -2.24 0.53
C VAL A 45 17.06 -3.48 0.02
N LYS A 46 17.99 -4.02 0.83
CA LYS A 46 18.82 -5.19 0.53
C LYS A 46 18.93 -6.09 1.76
N GLY A 47 19.20 -7.37 1.53
CA GLY A 47 19.42 -8.35 2.61
C GLY A 47 18.14 -8.70 3.36
N THR A 48 16.99 -8.54 2.71
CA THR A 48 15.69 -9.01 3.19
C THR A 48 15.22 -10.16 2.30
N GLU A 49 14.23 -10.92 2.76
CA GLU A 49 13.58 -11.98 1.97
C GLU A 49 12.61 -11.43 0.89
N ILE A 50 12.54 -10.11 0.72
CA ILE A 50 11.70 -9.43 -0.28
C ILE A 50 12.58 -9.04 -1.47
N ASP A 51 12.02 -9.11 -2.69
CA ASP A 51 12.74 -8.71 -3.90
C ASP A 51 13.25 -7.25 -3.83
N ASN A 52 14.55 -7.09 -4.07
CA ASN A 52 15.23 -5.81 -3.96
C ASN A 52 14.74 -4.78 -4.99
N ARG A 53 14.24 -5.19 -6.16
CA ARG A 53 13.75 -4.24 -7.17
C ARG A 53 12.42 -3.64 -6.71
N THR A 54 11.56 -4.47 -6.12
CA THR A 54 10.32 -4.00 -5.50
C THR A 54 10.60 -3.02 -4.37
N LEU A 55 11.49 -3.35 -3.43
CA LEU A 55 11.81 -2.46 -2.30
C LEU A 55 12.39 -1.10 -2.75
N LYS A 56 13.18 -1.07 -3.83
CA LYS A 56 13.68 0.20 -4.40
C LYS A 56 12.59 1.13 -4.92
N LEU A 57 11.39 0.64 -5.23
CA LEU A 57 10.27 1.50 -5.62
C LEU A 57 9.74 2.34 -4.45
N PHE A 58 10.03 1.92 -3.21
CA PHE A 58 9.64 2.62 -1.99
C PHE A 58 10.73 3.56 -1.46
N ASP A 59 11.99 3.39 -1.88
CA ASP A 59 13.14 4.22 -1.50
C ASP A 59 13.17 5.49 -2.37
N LEU A 60 12.39 6.49 -1.95
CA LEU A 60 12.11 7.69 -2.72
C LEU A 60 13.29 8.69 -2.69
N ASP A 61 14.12 8.64 -1.65
CA ASP A 61 15.32 9.49 -1.53
C ASP A 61 16.61 8.80 -1.98
N GLY A 62 16.58 7.48 -2.18
CA GLY A 62 17.71 6.70 -2.71
C GLY A 62 18.80 6.41 -1.69
N ASP A 63 18.53 6.56 -0.38
CA ASP A 63 19.51 6.28 0.69
C ASP A 63 19.70 4.78 0.95
N GLY A 64 18.92 3.93 0.28
CA GLY A 64 18.94 2.48 0.44
C GLY A 64 18.12 1.98 1.62
N ARG A 65 17.24 2.81 2.18
CA ARG A 65 16.40 2.48 3.33
C ARG A 65 15.01 3.05 3.16
N ILE A 66 14.02 2.21 3.44
CA ILE A 66 12.61 2.61 3.49
C ILE A 66 12.28 3.07 4.91
N ARG A 67 11.70 4.25 5.07
CA ARG A 67 11.32 4.87 6.35
C ARG A 67 9.82 5.09 6.43
N VAL A 68 9.35 5.43 7.63
CA VAL A 68 7.92 5.69 7.91
C VAL A 68 7.25 6.63 6.88
N PRO A 69 7.85 7.78 6.48
CA PRO A 69 7.22 8.66 5.49
C PRO A 69 7.00 7.99 4.13
N GLU A 70 7.89 7.09 3.71
CA GLU A 70 7.80 6.40 2.43
C GLU A 70 6.75 5.28 2.45
N VAL A 71 6.61 4.59 3.59
CA VAL A 71 5.50 3.65 3.79
C VAL A 71 4.16 4.39 3.74
N ILE A 72 4.04 5.53 4.41
CA ILE A 72 2.84 6.38 4.36
C ILE A 72 2.58 6.83 2.92
N ALA A 73 3.60 7.30 2.21
CA ALA A 73 3.48 7.73 0.81
C ALA A 73 2.99 6.60 -0.10
N ALA A 74 3.46 5.37 0.12
CA ALA A 74 3.01 4.21 -0.65
C ALA A 74 1.52 3.86 -0.39
N VAL A 75 1.09 3.92 0.88
CA VAL A 75 -0.34 3.72 1.23
C VAL A 75 -1.22 4.80 0.61
N GLU A 76 -0.79 6.07 0.68
CA GLU A 76 -1.50 7.18 0.03
C GLU A 76 -1.51 7.04 -1.50
N TRP A 77 -0.43 6.54 -2.08
CA TRP A 77 -0.34 6.27 -3.52
C TRP A 77 -1.37 5.23 -3.95
N ALA A 78 -1.55 4.16 -3.15
CA ALA A 78 -2.54 3.12 -3.41
C ALA A 78 -3.97 3.66 -3.25
N ALA A 79 -4.24 4.44 -2.19
CA ALA A 79 -5.57 5.01 -1.92
C ALA A 79 -6.07 5.99 -3.01
N LYS A 80 -5.14 6.65 -3.72
CA LYS A 80 -5.48 7.49 -4.89
C LYS A 80 -5.87 6.70 -6.13
N ARG A 81 -5.56 5.40 -6.18
CA ARG A 81 -5.71 4.54 -7.36
C ARG A 81 -6.75 3.45 -7.20
N LEU A 82 -7.03 3.02 -5.98
CA LEU A 82 -7.95 1.93 -5.69
C LEU A 82 -9.30 2.46 -5.22
N LYS A 83 -10.38 1.72 -5.53
CA LYS A 83 -11.73 1.96 -5.00
C LYS A 83 -11.75 1.74 -3.48
N ASP A 84 -11.08 0.68 -3.04
CA ASP A 84 -10.86 0.34 -1.65
C ASP A 84 -9.35 0.16 -1.39
N PRO A 85 -8.71 1.01 -0.57
CA PRO A 85 -7.32 0.83 -0.18
C PRO A 85 -7.05 -0.50 0.53
N ALA A 86 -8.04 -1.12 1.18
CA ALA A 86 -7.89 -2.39 1.90
C ALA A 86 -7.59 -3.58 0.98
N GLU A 87 -7.75 -3.43 -0.34
CA GLU A 87 -7.31 -4.44 -1.32
C GLU A 87 -5.84 -4.84 -1.12
N VAL A 88 -4.97 -3.92 -0.68
CA VAL A 88 -3.54 -4.21 -0.42
C VAL A 88 -3.29 -5.10 0.81
N LEU A 89 -4.29 -5.29 1.66
CA LEU A 89 -4.21 -6.14 2.85
C LEU A 89 -4.66 -7.57 2.57
N LYS A 90 -5.25 -7.82 1.40
CA LYS A 90 -5.68 -9.17 1.02
C LYS A 90 -4.44 -10.03 0.75
N PRO A 91 -4.46 -11.34 1.10
CA PRO A 91 -3.42 -12.29 0.71
C PRO A 91 -3.17 -12.23 -0.79
N PRO A 92 -2.02 -12.72 -1.31
CA PRO A 92 -1.65 -12.58 -2.71
C PRO A 92 -2.76 -13.10 -3.62
N ALA A 93 -3.50 -12.15 -4.16
CA ALA A 93 -4.52 -12.28 -5.17
C ALA A 93 -4.14 -11.27 -6.24
N ASP A 94 -4.29 -11.64 -7.49
CA ASP A 94 -4.06 -10.71 -8.58
C ASP A 94 -4.99 -9.51 -8.42
N LEU A 95 -4.44 -8.31 -8.57
CA LEU A 95 -5.24 -7.10 -8.51
C LEU A 95 -6.13 -7.06 -9.75
N GLU A 96 -7.44 -7.17 -9.53
CA GLU A 96 -8.42 -7.00 -10.60
C GLU A 96 -8.45 -5.56 -11.10
N LEU A 97 -8.61 -5.35 -12.41
CA LEU A 97 -8.78 -4.03 -13.01
C LEU A 97 -10.01 -3.33 -12.42
N ASP A 98 -11.04 -4.08 -12.05
CA ASP A 98 -12.23 -3.56 -11.37
C ASP A 98 -11.96 -3.00 -9.98
N ALA A 99 -10.85 -3.33 -9.33
CA ALA A 99 -10.47 -2.72 -8.05
C ALA A 99 -9.94 -1.28 -8.22
N ILE A 100 -9.58 -0.87 -9.45
CA ILE A 100 -9.02 0.44 -9.77
C ILE A 100 -10.14 1.50 -9.82
N ASP A 101 -9.91 2.63 -9.16
CA ASP A 101 -10.82 3.76 -9.14
C ASP A 101 -10.65 4.67 -10.36
N GLU A 102 -11.33 4.32 -11.46
CA GLU A 102 -11.32 5.10 -12.70
C GLU A 102 -12.04 6.46 -12.61
N SER A 103 -12.69 6.78 -11.48
CA SER A 103 -13.25 8.12 -11.25
C SER A 103 -12.16 9.16 -10.98
N LYS A 104 -10.96 8.72 -10.58
CA LYS A 104 -9.79 9.56 -10.32
C LYS A 104 -8.82 9.56 -11.51
N PRO A 105 -8.14 10.68 -11.80
CA PRO A 105 -7.14 10.74 -12.87
C PRO A 105 -6.05 9.67 -12.76
N GLU A 106 -5.54 9.43 -11.55
CA GLU A 106 -4.48 8.45 -11.28
C GLU A 106 -4.94 7.02 -11.53
N GLY A 107 -6.15 6.67 -11.09
CA GLY A 107 -6.74 5.35 -11.33
C GLY A 107 -7.06 5.12 -12.81
N LYS A 108 -7.65 6.10 -13.49
CA LYS A 108 -7.93 6.03 -14.94
C LYS A 108 -6.65 5.80 -15.76
N ALA A 109 -5.56 6.47 -15.41
CA ALA A 109 -4.28 6.32 -16.10
C ALA A 109 -3.76 4.88 -16.00
N ILE A 110 -3.74 4.30 -14.80
CA ILE A 110 -3.23 2.92 -14.63
C ILE A 110 -4.16 1.87 -15.23
N ALA A 111 -5.48 2.07 -15.19
CA ALA A 111 -6.46 1.16 -15.81
C ALA A 111 -6.31 1.14 -17.34
N LEU A 112 -6.08 2.30 -17.96
CA LEU A 112 -5.78 2.40 -19.38
C LEU A 112 -4.50 1.62 -19.72
N SER A 113 -3.42 1.82 -18.96
CA SER A 113 -2.15 1.12 -19.17
C SER A 113 -2.31 -0.40 -19.01
N ALA A 114 -3.06 -0.86 -18.01
CA ALA A 114 -3.33 -2.27 -17.79
C ALA A 114 -4.10 -2.89 -18.96
N ARG A 115 -5.17 -2.25 -19.44
CA ARG A 115 -5.92 -2.71 -20.63
C ARG A 115 -5.08 -2.71 -21.90
N ALA A 116 -4.24 -1.69 -22.10
CA ALA A 116 -3.33 -1.64 -23.23
C ALA A 116 -2.32 -2.79 -23.21
N LEU A 117 -1.79 -3.13 -22.03
CA LEU A 117 -0.91 -4.27 -21.83
C LEU A 117 -1.63 -5.60 -22.13
N LEU A 118 -2.85 -5.78 -21.62
CA LEU A 118 -3.65 -6.97 -21.88
C LEU A 118 -3.93 -7.18 -23.37
N ASN A 119 -4.25 -6.10 -24.09
CA ASN A 119 -4.40 -6.13 -25.54
C ASN A 119 -3.11 -6.56 -26.24
N ALA A 120 -1.95 -6.01 -25.83
CA ALA A 120 -0.65 -6.37 -26.39
C ALA A 120 -0.26 -7.83 -26.11
N LEU A 121 -0.73 -8.39 -24.99
CA LEU A 121 -0.56 -9.79 -24.62
C LEU A 121 -1.58 -10.74 -25.28
N GLY A 122 -2.53 -10.23 -26.07
CA GLY A 122 -3.59 -11.04 -26.70
C GLY A 122 -4.68 -11.50 -25.73
N ARG A 123 -4.84 -10.82 -24.59
CA ARG A 123 -5.76 -11.14 -23.48
C ARG A 123 -6.79 -10.03 -23.22
N PRO A 124 -7.52 -9.51 -24.23
CA PRO A 124 -8.34 -8.29 -24.11
C PRO A 124 -9.55 -8.40 -23.17
N GLY A 125 -9.96 -9.61 -22.81
CA GLY A 125 -11.10 -9.86 -21.91
C GLY A 125 -10.72 -10.17 -20.46
N ASP A 126 -9.43 -10.23 -20.16
CA ASP A 126 -8.95 -10.57 -18.83
C ASP A 126 -9.10 -9.38 -17.88
N ASN A 127 -9.38 -9.68 -16.61
CA ASN A 127 -9.58 -8.66 -15.58
C ASN A 127 -8.36 -8.49 -14.67
N ASN A 128 -7.21 -9.10 -14.97
CA ASN A 128 -5.94 -8.90 -14.26
C ASN A 128 -4.75 -9.08 -15.22
N ILE A 129 -3.56 -8.63 -14.82
CA ILE A 129 -2.36 -8.62 -15.68
C ILE A 129 -1.40 -9.78 -15.45
N SER A 130 -1.61 -10.57 -14.41
CA SER A 130 -0.75 -11.71 -14.05
C SER A 130 -0.95 -12.90 -14.99
#